data_AF-A0A150FY69-F1
#
_entry.id   AF-A0A150FY69-F1
#
_cell.length_a   1.000
_cell.length_b   1.000
_cell.length_c   1.000
_cell.angle_alpha   90.00
_cell.angle_beta   90.00
_cell.angle_gamma   90.00
#
_symmetry.space_group_name_H-M   'P 1'
#
loop_
_entity.id
_entity.type
_entity.pdbx_description
1 polymer ?
#
loop_
_entity_poly.entity_id
_entity_poly.type
_entity_poly.pdbx_seq_one_letter_code
_entity_poly.pdbx_strand_id
1 'polypeptide(L)'
;MAAVAEVTVMAAVAEVTVMAAVADETVMAAVAEVTVMVAVAEVTVMVAVAEVTVMAALAEMMVMAAMAEVTVMAAVAEMMLMAAMAVVTVMAAVAVVTVMAAVAEVTVMAALAEVTVMAAVADETVMAAVAEVTLKELQLVSALHSDAASETEEIMEMS
;
A
#
# COMPACT_ATOMS: atom_id res chain seq x y z
N MET A 1 26.06 14.77 -15.11
CA MET A 1 24.73 14.64 -15.74
C MET A 1 23.98 13.65 -14.89
N ALA A 2 23.11 14.10 -13.99
CA ALA A 2 22.25 13.19 -13.25
C ALA A 2 21.19 12.68 -14.24
N ALA A 3 21.10 11.37 -14.43
CA ALA A 3 20.10 10.79 -15.30
C ALA A 3 18.72 10.91 -14.64
N VAL A 4 17.76 11.50 -15.34
CA VAL A 4 16.36 11.57 -14.94
C VAL A 4 15.58 10.61 -15.83
N ALA A 5 14.74 9.78 -15.25
CA ALA A 5 13.83 8.89 -15.96
C ALA A 5 12.38 9.28 -15.65
N GLU A 6 11.57 9.36 -16.69
CA GLU A 6 10.12 9.52 -16.59
C GLU A 6 9.50 8.35 -17.35
N VAL A 7 8.72 7.52 -16.67
CA VAL A 7 8.18 6.28 -17.21
C VAL A 7 6.69 6.23 -17.02
N THR A 8 5.94 6.06 -18.11
CA THR A 8 4.50 5.80 -18.07
C THR A 8 4.19 4.52 -18.83
N VAL A 9 3.53 3.57 -18.18
CA VAL A 9 3.17 2.28 -18.77
C VAL A 9 1.66 2.06 -18.70
N MET A 10 1.07 1.70 -19.85
CA MET A 10 -0.32 1.25 -19.95
C MET A 10 -0.36 -0.07 -20.71
N ALA A 11 -0.59 -1.18 -20.00
CA ALA A 11 -0.57 -2.52 -20.59
C ALA A 11 -1.52 -3.47 -19.84
N ALA A 12 -1.80 -4.66 -20.37
CA ALA A 12 -2.50 -5.69 -19.59
C ALA A 12 -1.58 -6.25 -18.48
N VAL A 13 -0.32 -6.49 -18.84
CA VAL A 13 0.74 -6.95 -17.94
C VAL A 13 1.94 -6.04 -18.16
N ALA A 14 2.54 -5.54 -17.07
CA ALA A 14 3.70 -4.68 -17.10
C ALA A 14 4.81 -5.25 -16.21
N GLU A 15 6.04 -5.21 -16.72
CA GLU A 15 7.25 -5.45 -15.95
C GLU A 15 8.14 -4.23 -16.18
N VAL A 16 8.43 -3.49 -15.11
CA VAL A 16 9.16 -2.22 -15.19
C VAL A 16 10.36 -2.25 -14.26
N THR A 17 11.52 -1.88 -14.80
CA THR A 17 12.74 -1.69 -14.02
C THR A 17 13.36 -0.35 -14.37
N VAL A 18 13.59 0.48 -13.35
CA VAL A 18 14.18 1.83 -13.52
C VAL A 18 15.48 1.96 -12.73
N MET A 19 16.52 2.42 -13.42
CA MET A 19 17.81 2.80 -12.85
C MET A 19 18.22 4.19 -13.34
N ALA A 20 18.15 5.17 -12.45
CA ALA A 20 18.40 6.58 -12.72
C ALA A 20 18.88 7.28 -11.44
N ALA A 21 19.26 8.56 -11.54
CA ALA A 21 19.47 9.36 -10.33
C ALA A 21 18.12 9.77 -9.72
N VAL A 22 17.17 10.15 -10.57
CA VAL A 22 15.80 10.52 -10.21
C VAL A 22 14.85 9.78 -11.14
N ALA A 23 13.77 9.22 -10.59
CA ALA A 23 12.72 8.57 -11.35
C ALA A 23 11.33 9.06 -10.93
N ASP A 24 10.49 9.30 -11.92
CA ASP A 24 9.04 9.45 -11.80
C ASP A 24 8.40 8.34 -12.63
N GLU A 25 7.62 7.48 -11.99
CA GLU A 25 7.02 6.30 -12.59
C GLU A 25 5.51 6.23 -12.36
N THR A 26 4.75 6.03 -13.44
CA THR A 26 3.32 5.72 -13.40
C THR A 26 3.02 4.44 -14.16
N VAL A 27 2.41 3.46 -13.49
CA VAL A 27 2.01 2.17 -14.09
C VAL A 27 0.51 1.95 -13.95
N MET A 28 -0.14 1.69 -15.08
CA MET A 28 -1.53 1.25 -15.16
C MET A 28 -1.62 -0.08 -15.92
N ALA A 29 -1.98 -1.15 -15.20
CA ALA A 29 -2.07 -2.49 -15.75
C ALA A 29 -3.06 -3.38 -15.01
N ALA A 30 -3.37 -4.57 -15.53
CA ALA A 30 -4.08 -5.57 -14.72
C ALA A 30 -3.10 -6.22 -13.72
N VAL A 31 -1.90 -6.53 -14.18
CA VAL A 31 -0.80 -7.07 -13.37
C VAL A 31 0.46 -6.23 -13.60
N ALA A 32 1.14 -5.83 -12.54
CA ALA A 32 2.41 -5.11 -12.63
C ALA A 32 3.45 -5.65 -11.65
N GLU A 33 4.67 -5.78 -12.14
CA GLU A 33 5.90 -5.92 -11.37
C GLU A 33 6.77 -4.69 -11.60
N VAL A 34 7.11 -3.98 -10.53
CA VAL A 34 7.84 -2.69 -10.59
C VAL A 34 9.05 -2.74 -9.67
N THR A 35 10.23 -2.48 -10.23
CA THR A 35 11.49 -2.35 -9.48
C THR A 35 12.15 -1.01 -9.77
N VAL A 36 12.37 -0.20 -8.73
CA VAL A 36 13.02 1.12 -8.86
C VAL A 36 14.26 1.20 -7.98
N MET A 37 15.41 1.51 -8.58
CA MET A 37 16.70 1.65 -7.89
C MET A 37 17.36 2.99 -8.23
N VAL A 38 17.14 4.01 -7.39
CA VAL A 38 17.48 5.41 -7.69
C VAL A 38 17.92 6.19 -6.45
N ALA A 39 18.26 7.48 -6.57
CA ALA A 39 18.44 8.32 -5.39
C ALA A 39 17.11 8.89 -4.91
N VAL A 40 16.25 9.33 -5.83
CA VAL A 40 14.90 9.87 -5.56
C VAL A 40 13.89 9.15 -6.45
N ALA A 41 12.89 8.52 -5.85
CA ALA A 41 11.82 7.80 -6.53
C ALA A 41 10.45 8.40 -6.18
N GLU A 42 9.67 8.70 -7.20
CA GLU A 42 8.23 8.96 -7.13
C GLU A 42 7.53 7.84 -7.94
N VAL A 43 6.70 7.03 -7.28
CA VAL A 43 6.08 5.85 -7.90
C VAL A 43 4.58 5.82 -7.67
N THR A 44 3.81 5.77 -8.75
CA THR A 44 2.35 5.59 -8.75
C THR A 44 1.96 4.30 -9.49
N VAL A 45 1.29 3.38 -8.80
CA VAL A 45 0.83 2.11 -9.39
C VAL A 45 -0.67 1.94 -9.20
N MET A 46 -1.39 1.76 -10.30
CA MET A 46 -2.85 1.54 -10.32
C MET A 46 -3.19 0.27 -11.08
N VAL A 47 -3.37 -0.85 -10.36
CA VAL A 47 -3.52 -2.17 -10.98
C VAL A 47 -4.52 -3.08 -10.28
N ALA A 48 -4.74 -4.31 -10.77
CA ALA A 48 -5.45 -5.32 -9.99
C ALA A 48 -4.49 -6.08 -9.06
N VAL A 49 -3.33 -6.47 -9.56
CA VAL A 49 -2.26 -7.17 -8.81
C VAL A 49 -0.95 -6.42 -8.99
N ALA A 50 -0.32 -6.00 -7.90
CA ALA A 50 0.95 -5.27 -7.89
C ALA A 50 2.00 -5.99 -7.02
N GLU A 51 3.20 -6.12 -7.56
CA GLU A 51 4.43 -6.33 -6.81
C GLU A 51 5.35 -5.13 -7.04
N VAL A 52 5.73 -4.43 -5.96
CA VAL A 52 6.51 -3.20 -6.06
C VAL A 52 7.69 -3.23 -5.10
N THR A 53 8.89 -3.06 -5.64
CA THR A 53 10.13 -2.92 -4.87
C THR A 53 10.79 -1.58 -5.17
N VAL A 54 11.05 -0.78 -4.13
CA VAL A 54 11.77 0.49 -4.25
C VAL A 54 12.99 0.52 -3.33
N MET A 55 14.16 0.78 -3.93
CA MET A 55 15.41 1.06 -3.23
C MET A 55 15.87 2.48 -3.56
N ALA A 56 15.76 3.41 -2.61
CA ALA A 56 16.10 4.81 -2.85
C ALA A 56 16.72 5.51 -1.64
N ALA A 57 17.27 6.72 -1.80
CA ALA A 57 17.54 7.56 -0.64
C ALA A 57 16.23 8.19 -0.14
N LEU A 58 15.41 8.70 -1.08
CA LEU A 58 14.07 9.22 -0.84
C LEU A 58 13.08 8.44 -1.72
N ALA A 59 12.03 7.90 -1.12
CA ALA A 59 10.97 7.20 -1.82
C ALA A 59 9.60 7.77 -1.43
N GLU A 60 8.84 8.21 -2.42
CA GLU A 60 7.41 8.56 -2.31
C GLU A 60 6.60 7.59 -3.16
N MET A 61 5.59 6.96 -2.55
CA MET A 61 4.83 5.90 -3.19
C MET A 61 3.33 6.02 -2.97
N MET A 62 2.59 5.83 -4.06
CA MET A 62 1.15 5.59 -4.06
C MET A 62 0.81 4.32 -4.80
N VAL A 63 0.13 3.38 -4.13
CA VAL A 63 -0.33 2.14 -4.74
C VAL A 63 -1.83 1.96 -4.51
N MET A 64 -2.55 1.71 -5.59
CA MET A 64 -3.96 1.30 -5.58
C MET A 64 -4.09 -0.04 -6.30
N ALA A 65 -4.47 -1.09 -5.57
CA ALA A 65 -4.61 -2.42 -6.13
C ALA A 65 -5.76 -3.24 -5.52
N ALA A 66 -6.11 -4.39 -6.08
CA ALA A 66 -6.91 -5.39 -5.34
C ALA A 66 -5.99 -6.19 -4.42
N MET A 67 -4.84 -6.63 -4.94
CA MET A 67 -3.77 -7.29 -4.20
C MET A 67 -2.46 -6.54 -4.41
N ALA A 68 -1.76 -6.19 -3.32
CA ALA A 68 -0.47 -5.52 -3.39
C ALA A 68 0.54 -6.16 -2.43
N GLU A 69 1.74 -6.39 -2.95
CA GLU A 69 2.95 -6.63 -2.19
C GLU A 69 3.92 -5.48 -2.44
N VAL A 70 4.32 -4.78 -1.36
CA VAL A 70 5.16 -3.59 -1.45
C VAL A 70 6.34 -3.70 -0.50
N THR A 71 7.54 -3.56 -1.05
CA THR A 71 8.80 -3.48 -0.29
C THR A 71 9.51 -2.16 -0.55
N VAL A 72 9.87 -1.45 0.52
CA VAL A 72 10.62 -0.19 0.44
C VAL A 72 11.85 -0.24 1.32
N MET A 73 13.00 0.07 0.74
CA MET A 73 14.26 0.29 1.45
C MET A 73 14.75 1.71 1.15
N ALA A 74 14.68 2.61 2.12
CA ALA A 74 15.07 4.00 1.91
C ALA A 74 15.72 4.70 3.11
N ALA A 75 16.31 5.87 2.93
CA ALA A 75 16.62 6.71 4.09
C ALA A 75 15.34 7.38 4.62
N VAL A 76 14.52 7.89 3.70
CA VAL A 76 13.18 8.42 3.97
C VAL A 76 12.19 7.73 3.05
N ALA A 77 11.11 7.17 3.62
CA ALA A 77 10.03 6.54 2.90
C ALA A 77 8.69 7.14 3.29
N GLU A 78 7.93 7.59 2.29
CA GLU A 78 6.54 8.01 2.43
C GLU A 78 5.68 7.11 1.54
N MET A 79 4.71 6.42 2.14
CA MET A 79 3.90 5.42 1.46
C MET A 79 2.42 5.59 1.78
N MET A 80 1.61 5.55 0.71
CA MET A 80 0.17 5.34 0.79
C MET A 80 -0.23 4.12 -0.03
N LEU A 81 -0.92 3.18 0.61
CA LEU A 81 -1.44 1.97 -0.03
C LEU A 81 -2.95 1.84 0.22
N MET A 82 -3.69 1.63 -0.87
CA MET A 82 -5.10 1.20 -0.81
C MET A 82 -5.25 -0.13 -1.52
N ALA A 83 -5.68 -1.18 -0.81
CA ALA A 83 -5.91 -2.49 -1.40
C ALA A 83 -7.05 -3.29 -0.77
N ALA A 84 -7.50 -4.39 -1.38
CA ALA A 84 -8.32 -5.36 -0.65
C ALA A 84 -7.42 -6.21 0.26
N MET A 85 -6.29 -6.68 -0.28
CA MET A 85 -5.24 -7.40 0.44
C MET A 85 -3.90 -6.68 0.25
N ALA A 86 -3.22 -6.38 1.35
CA ALA A 86 -1.96 -5.66 1.37
C ALA A 86 -0.91 -6.41 2.21
N VAL A 87 0.28 -6.57 1.64
CA VAL A 87 1.51 -6.92 2.37
C VAL A 87 2.51 -5.79 2.17
N VAL A 88 2.98 -5.21 3.27
CA VAL A 88 3.87 -4.04 3.26
C VAL A 88 5.07 -4.30 4.13
N THR A 89 6.27 -4.12 3.56
CA THR A 89 7.53 -4.08 4.30
C THR A 89 8.26 -2.77 4.04
N VAL A 90 8.60 -2.04 5.10
CA VAL A 90 9.38 -0.80 5.02
C VAL A 90 10.59 -0.88 5.94
N MET A 91 11.77 -0.65 5.38
CA MET A 91 13.02 -0.46 6.12
C MET A 91 13.55 0.94 5.81
N ALA A 92 13.51 1.85 6.79
CA ALA A 92 13.99 3.21 6.59
C ALA A 92 14.61 3.88 7.81
N ALA A 93 15.30 5.00 7.66
CA ALA A 93 15.64 5.81 8.84
C ALA A 93 14.38 6.56 9.34
N VAL A 94 13.59 7.10 8.40
CA VAL A 94 12.30 7.74 8.64
C VAL A 94 11.26 7.07 7.75
N ALA A 95 10.16 6.58 8.33
CA ALA A 95 9.07 5.96 7.61
C ALA A 95 7.73 6.61 7.99
N VAL A 96 6.96 7.02 6.99
CA VAL A 96 5.56 7.41 7.11
C VAL A 96 4.75 6.45 6.24
N VAL A 97 3.89 5.65 6.86
CA VAL A 97 3.15 4.57 6.19
C VAL A 97 1.67 4.68 6.50
N THR A 98 0.85 4.79 5.45
CA THR A 98 -0.61 4.70 5.55
C THR A 98 -1.11 3.54 4.71
N VAL A 99 -1.81 2.59 5.35
CA VAL A 99 -2.43 1.44 4.68
C VAL A 99 -3.93 1.44 4.93
N MET A 100 -4.72 1.39 3.85
CA MET A 100 -6.15 1.16 3.90
C MET A 100 -6.45 -0.17 3.18
N ALA A 101 -6.86 -1.19 3.92
CA ALA A 101 -7.18 -2.48 3.31
C ALA A 101 -8.32 -3.24 3.98
N ALA A 102 -8.84 -4.30 3.36
CA ALA A 102 -9.68 -5.23 4.09
C ALA A 102 -8.82 -6.13 4.99
N VAL A 103 -7.71 -6.63 4.42
CA VAL A 103 -6.68 -7.42 5.11
C VAL A 103 -5.32 -6.75 4.89
N ALA A 104 -4.60 -6.47 5.98
CA ALA A 104 -3.27 -5.86 5.93
C ALA A 104 -2.27 -6.65 6.78
N GLU A 105 -1.08 -6.88 6.23
CA GLU A 105 0.12 -7.28 6.96
C GLU A 105 1.17 -6.18 6.76
N VAL A 106 1.63 -5.56 7.86
CA VAL A 106 2.51 -4.38 7.80
C VAL A 106 3.71 -4.57 8.72
N THR A 107 4.91 -4.60 8.14
CA THR A 107 6.17 -4.60 8.86
C THR A 107 6.93 -3.30 8.60
N VAL A 108 7.27 -2.56 9.66
CA VAL A 108 8.08 -1.34 9.59
C VAL A 108 9.27 -1.43 10.52
N MET A 109 10.47 -1.26 9.98
CA MET A 109 11.71 -1.14 10.73
C MET A 109 12.32 0.25 10.47
N ALA A 110 12.29 1.13 11.48
CA ALA A 110 12.84 2.47 11.30
C ALA A 110 13.47 3.09 12.56
N ALA A 111 14.19 4.20 12.42
CA ALA A 111 14.55 5.00 13.60
C ALA A 111 13.35 5.83 14.07
N LEU A 112 12.65 6.46 13.14
CA LEU A 112 11.39 7.18 13.33
C LEU A 112 10.31 6.55 12.45
N ALA A 113 9.18 6.16 13.03
CA ALA A 113 8.06 5.58 12.31
C ALA A 113 6.74 6.28 12.67
N GLU A 114 5.98 6.67 11.65
CA GLU A 114 4.57 7.02 11.75
C GLU A 114 3.77 6.02 10.90
N VAL A 115 2.90 5.24 11.53
CA VAL A 115 2.17 4.17 10.87
C VAL A 115 0.68 4.31 11.16
N THR A 116 -0.12 4.41 10.10
CA THR A 116 -1.59 4.35 10.17
C THR A 116 -2.10 3.16 9.38
N VAL A 117 -2.84 2.27 10.03
CA VAL A 117 -3.52 1.15 9.36
C VAL A 117 -5.02 1.22 9.61
N MET A 118 -5.78 1.21 8.52
CA MET A 118 -7.24 1.09 8.54
C MET A 118 -7.62 -0.23 7.87
N ALA A 119 -7.90 -1.26 8.67
CA ALA A 119 -8.21 -2.58 8.14
C ALA A 119 -9.29 -3.33 8.93
N ALA A 120 -9.98 -4.28 8.28
CA ALA A 120 -10.90 -5.17 8.99
C ALA A 120 -10.14 -6.29 9.72
N VAL A 121 -9.03 -6.75 9.11
CA VAL A 121 -8.06 -7.66 9.71
C VAL A 121 -6.67 -7.09 9.47
N ALA A 122 -5.87 -7.02 10.53
CA ALA A 122 -4.57 -6.38 10.47
C ALA A 122 -3.55 -7.13 11.36
N ASP A 123 -2.34 -7.34 10.83
CA ASP A 123 -1.17 -7.79 11.58
C ASP A 123 -0.05 -6.76 11.37
N GLU A 124 0.41 -6.14 12.45
CA GLU A 124 1.44 -5.11 12.39
C GLU A 124 2.63 -5.40 13.29
N THR A 125 3.82 -5.24 12.73
CA THR A 125 5.09 -5.21 13.46
C THR A 125 5.81 -3.90 13.19
N VAL A 126 5.95 -3.06 14.22
CA VAL A 126 6.73 -1.81 14.14
C VAL A 126 7.90 -1.86 15.11
N MET A 127 9.12 -1.86 14.57
CA MET A 127 10.37 -1.77 15.34
C MET A 127 11.03 -0.42 15.10
N ALA A 128 10.84 0.52 16.04
CA ALA A 128 11.48 1.83 15.96
C ALA A 128 11.91 2.42 17.29
N ALA A 129 12.88 3.35 17.24
CA ALA A 129 13.31 4.10 18.41
C ALA A 129 12.25 5.12 18.86
N VAL A 130 11.53 5.70 17.89
CA VAL A 130 10.32 6.50 18.10
C VAL A 130 9.25 6.00 17.13
N ALA A 131 8.07 5.68 17.65
CA ALA A 131 6.95 5.19 16.85
C ALA A 131 5.65 5.88 17.27
N GLU A 132 4.89 6.35 16.29
CA GLU A 132 3.46 6.64 16.41
C GLU A 132 2.70 5.62 15.56
N VAL A 133 1.79 4.86 16.18
CA VAL A 133 1.02 3.80 15.52
C VAL A 133 -0.46 4.02 15.78
N THR A 134 -1.24 4.17 14.71
CA THR A 134 -2.70 4.31 14.75
C THR A 134 -3.35 3.16 13.99
N LEU A 135 -4.15 2.36 14.69
CA LEU A 135 -4.91 1.25 14.11
C LEU A 135 -6.41 1.55 14.19
N LYS A 136 -7.14 1.40 13.08
CA LYS A 136 -8.60 1.53 13.03
C LYS A 136 -9.22 0.30 12.39
N GLU A 137 -10.03 -0.40 13.17
CA GLU A 137 -10.82 -1.51 12.66
C GLU A 137 -11.97 -1.02 11.78
N LEU A 138 -12.03 -1.50 10.54
CA LEU A 138 -13.20 -1.34 9.68
C LEU A 138 -14.30 -2.29 10.17
N GLN A 139 -15.37 -1.75 10.77
CA GLN A 139 -16.55 -2.51 11.18
C GLN A 139 -17.35 -2.99 9.95
N LEU A 140 -16.84 -3.98 9.21
CA LEU A 140 -17.50 -4.51 8.02
C LEU A 140 -18.56 -5.59 8.33
N VAL A 141 -18.58 -6.14 9.55
CA VAL A 141 -19.34 -7.37 9.86
C VAL A 141 -20.75 -7.13 10.41
N SER A 142 -21.04 -5.97 11.01
CA SER A 142 -22.37 -5.70 11.59
C SER A 142 -23.42 -5.25 10.57
N ALA A 143 -23.01 -4.63 9.45
CA ALA A 143 -23.95 -4.11 8.46
C ALA A 143 -24.62 -5.20 7.60
N LEU A 144 -23.92 -6.30 7.29
CA LEU A 144 -24.50 -7.41 6.51
C LEU A 144 -25.50 -8.25 7.32
N HIS A 145 -25.40 -8.24 8.66
CA HIS A 145 -26.32 -9.00 9.52
C HIS A 145 -27.59 -8.21 9.91
N SER A 146 -27.59 -6.88 9.89
CA SER A 146 -28.79 -6.11 10.24
C SER A 146 -29.81 -6.02 9.09
N ASP A 147 -29.37 -5.99 7.83
CA ASP A 147 -30.28 -5.85 6.69
C ASP A 147 -31.08 -7.14 6.42
N ALA A 148 -30.44 -8.31 6.48
CA ALA A 148 -31.10 -9.59 6.22
C ALA A 148 -32.09 -10.03 7.34
N ALA A 149 -31.92 -9.52 8.56
CA ALA A 149 -32.84 -9.79 9.66
C ALA A 149 -34.14 -8.98 9.56
N SER A 150 -34.08 -7.74 9.04
CA SER A 150 -35.28 -6.89 8.95
C SER A 150 -36.25 -7.34 7.84
N GLU A 151 -35.74 -7.84 6.71
CA GLU A 151 -36.61 -8.30 5.60
C GLU A 151 -37.34 -9.61 5.92
N THR A 152 -36.85 -10.43 6.86
CA THR A 152 -37.51 -11.69 7.22
C THR A 152 -38.58 -11.53 8.30
N GLU A 153 -38.51 -10.49 9.13
CA GLU A 153 -39.50 -10.21 10.18
C GLU A 153 -40.72 -9.45 9.62
N GLU A 154 -40.55 -8.57 8.62
CA GLU A 154 -41.67 -7.85 7.97
C GLU A 154 -42.59 -8.80 7.17
N ILE A 155 -42.04 -9.87 6.59
CA ILE A 155 -42.84 -10.86 5.83
C ILE A 155 -43.66 -11.76 6.77
N MET A 156 -43.26 -11.91 8.04
CA MET A 156 -43.94 -12.78 9.01
C MET A 156 -45.07 -12.06 9.77
N GLU A 157 -45.03 -10.72 9.90
CA GLU A 157 -46.12 -9.94 10.51
C GLU A 157 -47.28 -9.62 9.53
N MET A 158 -47.10 -9.83 8.22
CA MET A 158 -48.12 -9.57 7.20
C MET A 158 -48.94 -10.81 6.78
N SER A 159 -48.69 -11.98 7.38
CA SER A 159 -49.41 -13.25 7.14
C SER A 159 -50.13 -13.75 8.39
#